data_AF-A0A9X5XHM4-F1
#
_entry.id   AF-A0A9X5XHM4-F1
#
_cell.length_a   1.000
_cell.length_b   1.000
_cell.length_c   1.000
_cell.angle_alpha   90.00
_cell.angle_beta   90.00
_cell.angle_gamma   90.00
#
_symmetry.space_group_name_H-M   'P 1'
#
loop_
_entity.id
_entity.type
_entity.pdbx_description
1 polymer ?
#
loop_
_entity_poly.entity_id
_entity_poly.type
_entity_poly.pdbx_seq_one_letter_code
_entity_poly.pdbx_strand_id
1 'polypeptide(L)'
;MILSETTSRLERGLRGELSALAVLDRTTRVLLDVVPADVWCGVVLDPSTLLDTGGQHESGFPESSMRRLFEIEHVEQDDVDNLRALTRRSGKVSLLSRSTDGRLDESKYYREILRPLGLTDELRILLRHGPRTWGLLVLCRDAHT
;
A
#
# COMPACT_ATOMS: atom_id res chain seq x y z
N MET A 1 -5.86 -12.38 20.74
CA MET A 1 -6.65 -11.34 21.43
C MET A 1 -6.63 -10.04 20.63
N ILE A 2 -5.46 -9.42 20.39
CA ILE A 2 -5.31 -8.19 19.59
C ILE A 2 -5.98 -8.28 18.20
N LEU A 3 -5.72 -9.35 17.43
CA LEU A 3 -6.30 -9.52 16.09
C LEU A 3 -7.84 -9.51 16.09
N SER A 4 -8.46 -10.22 17.03
CA SER A 4 -9.93 -10.29 17.17
C SER A 4 -10.52 -8.93 17.52
N GLU A 5 -9.83 -8.17 18.36
CA GLU A 5 -10.26 -6.83 18.76
C GLU A 5 -10.15 -5.83 17.60
N THR A 6 -9.04 -5.84 16.86
CA THR A 6 -8.85 -5.02 15.65
C THR A 6 -9.92 -5.30 14.60
N THR A 7 -10.20 -6.58 14.32
CA THR A 7 -11.27 -6.95 13.36
C THR A 7 -12.63 -6.42 13.82
N SER A 8 -13.00 -6.58 15.09
CA SER A 8 -14.27 -6.04 15.60
C SER A 8 -14.32 -4.51 15.58
N ARG A 9 -13.19 -3.82 15.80
CA ARG A 9 -13.11 -2.36 15.66
C ARG A 9 -13.33 -1.92 14.22
N LEU A 10 -12.73 -2.61 13.24
CA LEU A 10 -12.96 -2.37 11.82
C LEU A 10 -14.44 -2.59 11.47
N GLU A 11 -15.01 -3.74 11.82
CA GLU A 11 -16.40 -4.08 11.52
C GLU A 11 -17.39 -3.06 12.10
N ARG A 12 -17.17 -2.57 13.32
CA ARG A 12 -18.00 -1.51 13.91
C ARG A 12 -17.78 -0.17 13.23
N GLY A 13 -16.52 0.20 12.98
CA GLY A 13 -16.14 1.49 12.43
C GLY A 13 -16.54 1.68 10.96
N LEU A 14 -16.75 0.61 10.22
CA LEU A 14 -17.16 0.63 8.82
C LEU A 14 -18.68 0.52 8.62
N ARG A 15 -19.47 0.33 9.69
CA ARG A 15 -20.94 0.30 9.59
C ARG A 15 -21.48 1.69 9.27
N GLY A 16 -22.16 1.81 8.13
CA GLY A 16 -22.83 3.05 7.71
C GLY A 16 -21.96 4.03 6.92
N GLU A 17 -20.69 3.71 6.68
CA GLU A 17 -19.82 4.50 5.79
C GLU A 17 -20.15 4.21 4.32
N LEU A 18 -20.22 5.26 3.50
CA LEU A 18 -20.73 5.15 2.12
C LEU A 18 -19.69 5.40 1.03
N SER A 19 -18.52 5.97 1.34
CA SER A 19 -17.48 6.26 0.34
C SER A 19 -16.25 5.38 0.49
N ALA A 20 -15.63 5.02 -0.63
CA ALA A 20 -14.40 4.21 -0.65
C ALA A 20 -13.24 4.91 0.09
N LEU A 21 -13.17 6.24 0.02
CA LEU A 21 -12.14 7.02 0.71
C LEU A 21 -12.34 7.03 2.23
N ALA A 22 -13.59 7.14 2.71
CA ALA A 22 -13.88 7.05 4.14
C ALA A 22 -13.55 5.67 4.70
N VAL A 23 -13.88 4.60 3.95
CA VAL A 23 -13.52 3.23 4.30
C VAL A 23 -12.00 3.06 4.37
N LEU A 24 -11.24 3.59 3.40
CA LEU A 24 -9.78 3.54 3.38
C LEU A 24 -9.15 4.26 4.57
N ASP A 25 -9.56 5.51 4.84
CA ASP A 25 -9.04 6.31 5.94
C ASP A 25 -9.32 5.63 7.29
N ARG A 26 -10.58 5.22 7.53
CA ARG A 26 -10.99 4.52 8.76
C ARG A 26 -10.21 3.22 8.96
N THR A 27 -10.10 2.42 7.91
CA THR A 27 -9.39 1.14 7.96
C THR A 27 -7.92 1.36 8.30
N THR A 28 -7.29 2.34 7.68
CA THR A 28 -5.88 2.63 7.90
C THR A 28 -5.62 3.10 9.31
N ARG A 29 -6.44 4.01 9.86
CA ARG A 29 -6.29 4.47 11.26
C ARG A 29 -6.34 3.31 12.26
N VAL A 30 -7.26 2.36 12.07
CA VAL A 30 -7.35 1.18 12.96
C VAL A 30 -6.16 0.23 12.77
N LEU A 31 -5.64 0.11 11.55
CA LEU A 31 -4.46 -0.72 11.27
C LEU A 31 -3.18 -0.11 11.84
N LEU A 32 -3.01 1.21 11.79
CA LEU A 32 -1.82 1.90 12.30
C LEU A 32 -1.62 1.71 13.82
N ASP A 33 -2.68 1.44 14.57
CA ASP A 33 -2.59 1.09 16.01
C ASP A 33 -1.86 -0.25 16.26
N VAL A 34 -1.81 -1.15 15.27
CA VAL A 34 -1.26 -2.51 15.42
C VAL A 34 -0.15 -2.82 14.42
N VAL A 35 -0.07 -2.07 13.33
CA VAL A 35 0.99 -2.12 12.32
C VAL A 35 1.49 -0.69 12.10
N PRO A 36 2.45 -0.23 12.93
CA PRO A 36 2.98 1.13 12.82
C PRO A 36 3.63 1.38 11.45
N ALA A 37 3.39 2.58 10.92
CA ALA A 37 3.98 3.07 9.70
C ALA A 37 4.25 4.57 9.83
N ASP A 38 5.40 5.00 9.30
CA ASP A 38 5.82 6.41 9.28
C ASP A 38 5.30 7.11 8.01
N VAL A 39 5.18 6.35 6.92
CA VAL A 39 4.54 6.77 5.67
C VAL A 39 3.47 5.76 5.29
N TRP A 40 2.28 6.24 4.92
CA TRP A 40 1.22 5.40 4.42
C TRP A 40 0.41 6.09 3.32
N CYS A 41 -0.10 5.30 2.38
CA CYS A 41 -1.09 5.76 1.42
C CYS A 41 -2.10 4.67 1.08
N GLY A 42 -3.36 5.07 0.94
CA GLY A 42 -4.41 4.24 0.38
C GLY A 42 -4.68 4.68 -1.05
N VAL A 43 -4.73 3.76 -2.00
CA VAL A 43 -5.05 4.06 -3.40
C VAL A 43 -6.30 3.29 -3.81
N VAL A 44 -7.23 3.99 -4.45
CA VAL A 44 -8.43 3.42 -5.09
C VAL A 44 -8.12 3.24 -6.57
N LEU A 45 -8.41 2.05 -7.09
CA LEU A 45 -8.09 1.67 -8.46
C LEU A 45 -9.36 1.40 -9.26
N ASP A 46 -9.35 1.76 -10.54
CA ASP A 46 -10.29 1.16 -11.49
C ASP A 46 -9.92 -0.32 -11.68
N PRO A 47 -10.83 -1.28 -11.38
CA PRO A 47 -10.50 -2.69 -11.40
C PRO A 47 -10.25 -3.26 -12.81
N SER A 48 -10.57 -2.49 -13.87
CA SER A 48 -10.40 -2.93 -15.26
C SER A 48 -9.01 -2.56 -15.80
N THR A 49 -8.52 -1.37 -15.45
CA THR A 49 -7.27 -0.80 -15.96
C THR A 49 -6.13 -0.86 -14.94
N LEU A 50 -6.48 -0.91 -13.66
CA LEU A 50 -5.61 -0.73 -12.49
C LEU A 50 -5.01 0.68 -12.40
N LEU A 51 -5.67 1.67 -12.99
CA LEU A 51 -5.30 3.08 -12.83
C LEU A 51 -5.90 3.67 -11.57
N ASP A 52 -5.16 4.61 -10.98
CA ASP A 52 -5.54 5.35 -9.79
C ASP A 52 -6.77 6.22 -10.10
N THR A 53 -7.80 6.09 -9.29
CA THR A 53 -9.05 6.86 -9.38
C THR A 53 -9.29 7.75 -8.16
N GLY A 54 -8.40 7.66 -7.18
CA GLY A 54 -8.42 8.42 -5.94
C GLY A 54 -7.55 7.74 -4.89
N GLY A 55 -7.45 8.35 -3.73
CA GLY A 55 -6.64 7.82 -2.65
C GLY A 55 -6.58 8.75 -1.46
N GLN A 56 -5.90 8.31 -0.42
CA GLN A 56 -5.59 9.06 0.78
C GLN A 56 -4.08 9.08 0.97
N HIS A 57 -3.54 10.29 1.11
CA HIS A 57 -2.09 10.56 1.11
C HIS A 57 -1.67 11.53 2.22
N GLU A 58 -2.51 11.72 3.26
CA GLU A 58 -2.27 12.70 4.34
C GLU A 58 -0.92 12.49 5.05
N SER A 59 -0.48 11.24 5.22
CA SER A 59 0.88 10.90 5.67
C SER A 59 1.62 10.08 4.60
N GLY A 60 1.36 10.39 3.33
CA GLY A 60 1.90 9.68 2.18
C GLY A 60 3.25 10.19 1.73
N PHE A 61 3.69 9.70 0.56
CA PHE A 61 4.90 10.15 -0.09
C PHE A 61 4.83 11.65 -0.42
N PRO A 62 5.97 12.36 -0.41
CA PRO A 62 6.01 13.77 -0.79
C PRO A 62 5.64 13.94 -2.27
N GLU A 63 5.00 15.07 -2.59
CA GLU A 63 4.55 15.39 -3.95
C GLU A 63 5.69 15.30 -4.99
N SER A 64 6.91 15.68 -4.60
CA SER A 64 8.11 15.58 -5.44
C SER A 64 8.41 14.16 -5.94
N SER A 65 8.00 13.14 -5.21
CA SER A 65 8.19 11.73 -5.58
C SER A 65 7.06 11.17 -6.44
N MET A 66 5.89 11.82 -6.46
CA MET A 66 4.67 11.27 -7.06
C MET A 66 4.79 11.02 -8.56
N ARG A 67 5.48 11.91 -9.29
CA ARG A 67 5.73 11.70 -10.72
C ARG A 67 6.54 10.42 -10.95
N ARG A 68 7.62 10.22 -10.20
CA ARG A 68 8.52 9.07 -10.40
C ARG A 68 7.86 7.78 -9.93
N LEU A 69 7.13 7.83 -8.82
CA LEU A 69 6.27 6.75 -8.34
C LEU A 69 5.33 6.25 -9.43
N PHE A 70 4.62 7.17 -10.08
CA PHE A 70 3.69 6.84 -11.16
C PHE A 70 4.39 6.23 -12.37
N GLU A 71 5.55 6.74 -12.76
CA GLU A 71 6.33 6.19 -13.87
C GLU A 71 6.78 4.75 -13.59
N ILE A 72 7.32 4.48 -12.40
CA ILE A 72 7.76 3.13 -11.99
C ILE A 72 6.58 2.15 -11.99
N GLU A 73 5.45 2.54 -11.39
CA GLU A 73 4.31 1.65 -11.15
C GLU A 73 3.46 1.42 -12.42
N HIS A 74 3.24 2.46 -13.25
CA HIS A 74 2.25 2.43 -14.33
C HIS A 74 2.87 2.39 -15.73
N VAL A 75 4.12 2.80 -15.89
CA VAL A 75 4.81 2.84 -17.20
C VAL A 75 5.86 1.73 -17.31
N GLU A 76 6.80 1.64 -16.36
CA GLU A 76 7.94 0.73 -16.44
C GLU A 76 7.57 -0.70 -16.03
N GLN A 77 6.87 -0.85 -14.90
CA GLN A 77 6.26 -2.09 -14.43
C GLN A 77 7.21 -3.31 -14.38
N ASP A 78 8.51 -3.09 -14.16
CA ASP A 78 9.56 -4.11 -14.21
C ASP A 78 10.02 -4.59 -12.83
N ASP A 79 9.62 -3.90 -11.76
CA ASP A 79 9.92 -4.31 -10.38
C ASP A 79 9.10 -5.55 -9.97
N VAL A 80 9.64 -6.34 -9.03
CA VAL A 80 9.08 -7.64 -8.60
C VAL A 80 7.66 -7.51 -8.06
N ASP A 81 7.34 -6.36 -7.47
CA ASP A 81 6.08 -6.07 -6.80
C ASP A 81 5.24 -5.00 -7.49
N ASN A 82 5.41 -4.83 -8.81
CA ASN A 82 4.47 -4.02 -9.58
C ASN A 82 3.03 -4.55 -9.45
N LEU A 83 2.07 -3.63 -9.45
CA LEU A 83 0.65 -3.86 -9.19
C LEU A 83 0.07 -4.93 -10.11
N ARG A 84 0.42 -4.92 -11.40
CA ARG A 84 -0.05 -5.94 -12.35
C ARG A 84 0.44 -7.33 -11.96
N ALA A 85 1.69 -7.48 -11.55
CA ALA A 85 2.22 -8.76 -11.06
C ALA A 85 1.51 -9.19 -9.77
N LEU A 86 1.34 -8.28 -8.81
CA LEU A 86 0.70 -8.58 -7.53
C LEU A 86 -0.76 -8.99 -7.68
N THR A 87 -1.53 -8.35 -8.55
CA THR A 87 -2.95 -8.71 -8.76
C THR A 87 -3.14 -10.15 -9.25
N ARG A 88 -2.14 -10.72 -9.95
CA ARG A 88 -2.14 -12.11 -10.42
C ARG A 88 -1.73 -13.14 -9.36
N ARG A 89 -1.13 -12.72 -8.24
CA ARG A 89 -0.72 -13.62 -7.14
C ARG A 89 -1.92 -14.02 -6.29
N SER A 90 -1.85 -15.21 -5.69
CA SER A 90 -2.84 -15.67 -4.72
C SER A 90 -2.81 -14.85 -3.42
N GLY A 91 -1.61 -14.47 -2.95
CA GLY A 91 -1.41 -13.63 -1.78
C GLY A 91 -1.92 -12.20 -1.96
N LYS A 92 -2.53 -11.64 -0.90
CA LYS A 92 -3.02 -10.24 -0.86
C LYS A 92 -1.99 -9.27 -0.28
N VAL A 93 -0.91 -9.77 0.30
CA VAL A 93 0.06 -8.98 1.07
C VAL A 93 1.44 -9.23 0.48
N SER A 94 2.20 -8.18 0.29
CA SER A 94 3.59 -8.20 -0.16
C SER A 94 4.46 -7.40 0.80
N LEU A 95 5.68 -7.89 1.02
CA LEU A 95 6.74 -7.15 1.70
C LEU A 95 7.90 -7.05 0.70
N LEU A 96 8.36 -5.84 0.42
CA LEU A 96 9.38 -5.62 -0.60
C LEU A 96 10.67 -6.39 -0.28
N SER A 97 11.08 -6.39 0.99
CA SER A 97 12.21 -7.18 1.47
C SER A 97 12.04 -8.68 1.22
N ARG A 98 10.83 -9.23 1.34
CA ARG A 98 10.59 -10.65 1.07
C ARG A 98 10.58 -10.95 -0.42
N SER A 99 9.97 -10.09 -1.22
CA SER A 99 9.90 -10.28 -2.68
C SER A 99 11.26 -10.16 -3.37
N THR A 100 12.20 -9.47 -2.73
CA THR A 100 13.58 -9.30 -3.20
C THR A 100 14.58 -10.25 -2.53
N ASP A 101 14.13 -11.16 -1.66
CA ASP A 101 15.01 -12.00 -0.81
C ASP A 101 16.06 -11.17 -0.03
N GLY A 102 15.65 -9.99 0.44
CA GLY A 102 16.49 -9.02 1.15
C GLY A 102 17.36 -8.15 0.25
N ARG A 103 17.39 -8.39 -1.07
CA ARG A 103 18.18 -7.62 -2.05
C ARG A 103 17.43 -6.36 -2.49
N LEU A 104 17.06 -5.52 -1.52
CA LEU A 104 16.30 -4.29 -1.75
C LEU A 104 16.97 -3.35 -2.77
N ASP A 105 18.30 -3.31 -2.80
CA ASP A 105 19.05 -2.53 -3.79
C ASP A 105 18.84 -2.99 -5.25
N GLU A 106 18.21 -4.15 -5.51
CA GLU A 106 17.80 -4.55 -6.87
C GLU A 106 16.47 -3.91 -7.29
N SER A 107 15.60 -3.58 -6.33
CA SER A 107 14.34 -2.89 -6.57
C SER A 107 14.59 -1.45 -6.97
N LYS A 108 14.05 -1.06 -8.12
CA LYS A 108 14.07 0.31 -8.60
C LYS A 108 13.26 1.21 -7.68
N TYR A 109 12.09 0.73 -7.27
CA TYR A 109 11.22 1.40 -6.32
C TYR A 109 11.96 1.72 -5.02
N TYR A 110 12.68 0.76 -4.46
CA TYR A 110 13.48 1.00 -3.27
C TYR A 110 14.58 2.04 -3.50
N ARG A 111 15.41 1.86 -4.54
CA ARG A 111 16.56 2.75 -4.80
C ARG A 111 16.16 4.19 -5.07
N GLU A 112 15.07 4.40 -5.81
CA GLU A 112 14.70 5.71 -6.33
C GLU A 112 13.64 6.42 -5.48
N ILE A 113 12.83 5.67 -4.71
CA ILE A 113 11.76 6.24 -3.88
C ILE A 113 12.03 6.05 -2.39
N LEU A 114 12.13 4.80 -1.91
CA LEU A 114 12.18 4.56 -0.47
C LEU A 114 13.48 5.06 0.16
N ARG A 115 14.62 4.69 -0.43
CA ARG A 115 15.95 4.99 0.11
C ARG A 115 16.23 6.50 0.24
N PRO A 116 15.93 7.36 -0.76
CA PRO A 116 16.13 8.80 -0.63
C PRO A 116 15.23 9.45 0.44
N LEU A 117 14.12 8.78 0.81
CA LEU A 117 13.20 9.22 1.85
C LEU A 117 13.52 8.64 3.23
N GLY A 118 14.60 7.86 3.37
CA GLY A 118 14.97 7.21 4.64
C GLY A 118 14.12 5.98 4.99
N LEU A 119 13.27 5.51 4.08
CA LEU A 119 12.37 4.37 4.31
C LEU A 119 13.09 3.04 4.06
N THR A 120 12.81 2.06 4.91
CA THR A 120 13.54 0.77 4.93
C THR A 120 12.87 -0.36 4.18
N ASP A 121 11.55 -0.46 4.29
CA ASP A 121 10.76 -1.53 3.68
C ASP A 121 9.35 -1.03 3.41
N GLU A 122 8.65 -1.74 2.54
CA GLU A 122 7.24 -1.51 2.24
C GLU A 122 6.43 -2.76 2.49
N LEU A 123 5.34 -2.59 3.24
CA LEU A 123 4.20 -3.50 3.30
C LEU A 123 3.11 -2.99 2.35
N ARG A 124 2.73 -3.82 1.38
CA ARG A 124 1.67 -3.54 0.42
C ARG A 124 0.53 -4.54 0.56
N ILE A 125 -0.69 -4.06 0.66
CA ILE A 125 -1.90 -4.88 0.86
C ILE A 125 -2.88 -4.58 -0.28
N LEU A 126 -3.22 -5.59 -1.08
CA LEU A 126 -4.25 -5.50 -2.12
C LEU A 126 -5.65 -5.61 -1.53
N LEU A 127 -6.48 -4.63 -1.83
CA LEU A 127 -7.90 -4.59 -1.47
C LEU A 127 -8.71 -5.25 -2.59
N ARG A 128 -9.01 -6.55 -2.40
CA ARG A 128 -9.62 -7.40 -3.43
C ARG A 128 -10.95 -7.98 -2.99
N HIS A 129 -11.88 -8.05 -3.94
CA HIS A 129 -13.14 -8.79 -3.81
C HIS A 129 -13.32 -9.69 -5.04
N GLY A 130 -13.31 -11.00 -4.81
CA GLY A 130 -13.23 -11.98 -5.89
C GLY A 130 -11.96 -11.79 -6.73
N PRO A 131 -12.05 -11.79 -8.09
CA PRO A 131 -10.90 -11.61 -8.97
C PRO A 131 -10.49 -10.15 -9.16
N ARG A 132 -11.26 -9.19 -8.62
CA ARG A 132 -11.06 -7.76 -8.86
C ARG A 132 -10.27 -7.11 -7.74
N THR A 133 -9.33 -6.25 -8.13
CA THR A 133 -8.58 -5.38 -7.22
C THR A 133 -9.15 -3.98 -7.29
N TRP A 134 -9.59 -3.46 -6.16
CA TRP A 134 -10.24 -2.15 -6.04
C TRP A 134 -9.33 -1.09 -5.44
N GLY A 135 -8.18 -1.51 -4.91
CA GLY A 135 -7.25 -0.62 -4.28
C GLY A 135 -6.06 -1.34 -3.68
N LEU A 136 -5.20 -0.55 -3.07
CA LEU A 136 -4.07 -1.01 -2.29
C LEU A 136 -3.85 -0.09 -1.09
N LEU A 137 -3.29 -0.66 -0.03
CA LEU A 137 -2.78 0.07 1.12
C LEU A 137 -1.28 -0.16 1.17
N VAL A 138 -0.51 0.92 1.22
CA VAL A 138 0.95 0.92 1.33
C VAL A 138 1.31 1.49 2.69
N LEU A 139 2.22 0.81 3.38
CA LEU A 139 2.75 1.19 4.67
C LEU A 139 4.28 1.04 4.62
N CYS A 140 4.98 2.09 4.98
CA CYS A 140 6.44 2.12 5.04
C CYS A 140 6.90 2.54 6.43
N ARG A 141 8.06 2.01 6.85
CA ARG A 141 8.74 2.44 8.07
C ARG A 141 10.06 3.11 7.76
N ASP A 142 10.35 4.15 8.53
CA ASP A 142 11.66 4.79 8.60
C ASP A 142 12.67 3.81 9.24
N ALA A 143 13.94 3.97 8.92
CA ALA A 143 15.06 3.31 9.56
C ALA A 143 15.28 3.75 11.02
N HIS A 144 14.69 4.87 11.43
CA HIS A 144 15.07 5.60 12.65
C HIS A 144 14.09 5.41 13.83
N THR A 145 13.06 4.57 13.67
CA THR A 145 12.04 4.25 14.70
C THR A 145 12.26 2.85 15.28
#